data_AF-A0A550CDM9-F1
#
_entry.id   AF-A0A550CDM9-F1
#
_cell.length_a   1.000
_cell.length_b   1.000
_cell.length_c   1.000
_cell.angle_alpha   90.00
_cell.angle_beta   90.00
_cell.angle_gamma   90.00
#
_symmetry.space_group_name_H-M   'P 1'
#
loop_
_entity.id
_entity.type
_entity.pdbx_description
1 polymer ?
#
loop_
_entity_poly.entity_id
_entity_poly.type
_entity_poly.pdbx_seq_one_letter_code
_entity_poly.pdbx_strand_id
1 'polypeptide(L)'
;MADYRLPAELWAIIFEYACTDTGATGRALSLTCVHFRELARRVRLQCVAVVGAHQIVTFEAYLRTLPPDERQVRHIFISSCPQTLSPDAPTAHTHVCRMPNSSGYYAVIEAYRSLLELVAPTLLTCYFSHSIARLSHLLPVSMPHLKSLVLHGPKPTWFVRSTQRFPELQRLIFAGFCDYAPESIDDLWAAAPAVECLYLALKYPTRHLVTDLRASLRRRPRDTHSLRWRVRAGVSGEESLSPMPGNVQLITIQVGERPPHGDLAICHMNVLRALQQLADEDPRLVIEEPKACIHHTDTELDWLANY
;
A
#
# COMPACT_ATOMS: atom_id res chain seq x y z
N MET A 1 -15.73 29.40 43.09
CA MET A 1 -15.01 28.20 42.64
C MET A 1 -14.11 28.62 41.50
N ALA A 2 -12.79 28.51 41.65
CA ALA A 2 -11.86 28.89 40.58
C ALA A 2 -12.11 27.98 39.37
N ASP A 3 -12.35 28.59 38.20
CA ASP A 3 -12.46 27.91 36.90
C ASP A 3 -11.09 27.29 36.57
N TYR A 4 -10.85 26.06 37.02
CA TYR A 4 -9.71 25.26 36.56
C TYR A 4 -9.98 24.79 35.13
N ARG A 5 -9.88 25.71 34.17
CA ARG A 5 -9.94 25.39 32.73
C ARG A 5 -8.52 25.26 32.21
N LEU A 6 -8.22 24.09 31.64
CA LEU A 6 -6.99 23.88 30.90
C LEU A 6 -6.99 24.81 29.67
N PRO A 7 -5.86 25.49 29.38
CA PRO A 7 -5.68 26.25 28.15
C PRO A 7 -5.90 25.40 26.88
N ALA A 8 -6.34 26.06 25.81
CA ALA A 8 -6.66 25.43 24.53
C ALA A 8 -5.45 24.70 23.91
N GLU A 9 -4.25 25.23 24.11
CA GLU A 9 -2.99 24.70 23.61
C GLU A 9 -2.68 23.34 24.24
N LEU A 10 -2.97 23.18 25.53
CA LEU A 10 -2.76 21.90 26.22
C LEU A 10 -3.76 20.85 25.73
N TRP A 11 -5.02 21.24 25.50
CA TRP A 11 -5.99 20.34 24.88
C TRP A 11 -5.60 19.91 23.47
N ALA A 12 -5.09 20.83 22.66
CA ALA A 12 -4.63 20.50 21.31
C ALA A 12 -3.51 19.45 21.32
N ILE A 13 -2.53 19.60 22.23
CA ILE A 13 -1.46 18.61 22.44
C ILE A 13 -2.05 17.27 22.89
N ILE A 14 -2.93 17.27 23.90
CA ILE A 14 -3.59 16.05 24.38
C ILE A 14 -4.33 15.35 23.23
N PHE A 15 -5.05 16.11 22.40
CA PHE A 15 -5.81 15.55 21.29
C PHE A 15 -4.89 15.02 20.17
N GLU A 16 -3.76 15.67 19.87
CA GLU A 16 -2.77 15.16 18.91
C GLU A 16 -2.21 13.81 19.37
N TYR A 17 -1.94 13.62 20.66
CA TYR A 17 -1.51 12.33 21.20
C TYR A 17 -2.65 11.29 21.25
N ALA A 18 -3.87 11.72 21.57
CA ALA A 18 -5.01 10.82 21.74
C ALA A 18 -5.59 10.32 20.40
N CYS A 19 -5.59 11.15 19.35
CA CYS A 19 -6.21 10.81 18.06
C CYS A 19 -5.34 9.90 17.17
N THR A 20 -4.59 8.97 17.75
CA THR A 20 -3.67 8.09 17.03
C THR A 20 -4.31 6.79 16.54
N ASP A 21 -5.60 6.60 16.83
CA ASP A 21 -6.38 5.40 16.53
C ASP A 21 -7.06 5.41 15.15
N THR A 22 -8.04 4.54 14.93
CA THR A 22 -8.83 4.43 13.68
C THR A 22 -9.69 5.67 13.34
N GLY A 23 -9.59 6.76 14.10
CA GLY A 23 -10.43 7.97 14.02
C GLY A 23 -11.57 7.96 15.03
N ALA A 24 -11.71 6.89 15.82
CA ALA A 24 -12.74 6.73 16.84
C ALA A 24 -12.57 7.80 17.95
N THR A 25 -11.35 8.04 18.40
CA THR A 25 -11.06 9.04 19.43
C THR A 25 -11.36 10.46 18.94
N GLY A 26 -10.92 10.81 17.72
CA GLY A 26 -11.23 12.12 17.12
C GLY A 26 -12.73 12.38 17.00
N ARG A 27 -13.51 11.35 16.64
CA ARG A 27 -14.97 11.40 16.61
C ARG A 27 -15.56 11.55 18.02
N ALA A 28 -15.10 10.77 18.99
CA ALA A 28 -15.57 10.83 20.37
C ALA A 28 -15.36 12.22 20.97
N LEU A 29 -14.16 12.79 20.82
CA LEU A 29 -13.84 14.15 21.24
C LEU A 29 -14.79 15.18 20.63
N SER A 30 -15.06 15.07 19.33
CA SER A 30 -15.97 15.99 18.61
C SER A 30 -17.43 15.92 19.08
N LEU A 31 -17.82 14.82 19.74
CA LEU A 31 -19.18 14.60 20.27
C LEU A 31 -19.33 15.01 21.73
N THR A 32 -18.24 15.21 22.48
CA THR A 32 -18.30 15.54 23.92
C THR A 32 -18.94 16.90 24.20
N CYS A 33 -18.46 17.96 23.56
CA CYS A 33 -18.97 19.33 23.68
C CYS A 33 -18.53 20.20 22.51
N VAL A 34 -19.14 21.39 22.37
CA VAL A 34 -18.80 22.36 21.31
C VAL A 34 -17.33 22.79 21.39
N HIS A 35 -16.81 23.04 22.60
CA HIS A 35 -15.41 23.47 22.77
C HIS A 35 -14.42 22.42 22.28
N PHE A 36 -14.63 21.14 22.62
CA PHE A 36 -13.75 20.05 22.18
C PHE A 36 -13.87 19.79 20.70
N ARG A 37 -15.07 19.96 20.12
CA ARG A 37 -15.26 19.89 18.66
C ARG A 37 -14.40 20.91 17.92
N GLU A 38 -14.36 22.15 18.41
CA GLU A 38 -13.53 23.21 17.81
C GLU A 38 -12.03 22.93 18.00
N LEU A 39 -11.62 22.51 19.20
CA LEU A 39 -10.22 22.19 19.49
C LEU A 39 -9.71 20.95 18.72
N ALA A 40 -10.55 19.93 18.56
CA ALA A 40 -10.21 18.70 17.83
C ALA A 40 -10.25 18.88 16.31
N ARG A 41 -10.74 20.01 15.80
CA ARG A 41 -11.01 20.22 14.37
C ARG A 41 -9.84 19.87 13.44
N ARG A 42 -8.60 20.16 13.86
CA ARG A 42 -7.37 19.88 13.09
C ARG A 42 -6.79 18.47 13.26
N VAL A 43 -7.13 17.79 14.35
CA VAL A 43 -6.54 16.49 14.71
C VAL A 43 -7.53 15.33 14.63
N ARG A 44 -8.83 15.60 14.53
CA ARG A 44 -9.89 14.59 14.51
C ARG A 44 -9.83 13.64 13.32
N LEU A 45 -9.14 14.03 12.24
CA LEU A 45 -8.95 13.23 11.02
C LEU A 45 -7.49 12.80 10.81
N GLN A 46 -6.60 12.98 11.80
CA GLN A 46 -5.18 12.70 11.60
C GLN A 46 -4.91 11.22 11.30
N CYS A 47 -5.68 10.33 11.92
CA CYS A 47 -5.69 8.91 11.67
C CYS A 47 -7.12 8.48 11.30
N VAL A 48 -7.26 7.75 10.19
CA VAL A 48 -8.57 7.31 9.68
C VAL A 48 -8.48 5.90 9.13
N ALA A 49 -9.44 5.05 9.53
CA ALA A 49 -9.71 3.79 8.86
C ALA A 49 -10.99 3.91 8.02
N VAL A 50 -10.91 3.52 6.75
CA VAL A 50 -12.03 3.56 5.79
C VAL A 50 -12.20 2.17 5.18
N VAL A 51 -13.31 1.51 5.48
CA VAL A 51 -13.49 0.09 5.14
C VAL A 51 -14.76 -0.16 4.36
N GLY A 52 -14.58 -0.77 3.20
CA GLY A 52 -15.64 -1.06 2.24
C GLY A 52 -16.00 0.13 1.35
N ALA A 53 -16.60 -0.19 0.21
CA ALA A 53 -17.01 0.77 -0.83
C ALA A 53 -17.85 1.93 -0.30
N HIS A 54 -18.82 1.66 0.59
CA HIS A 54 -19.71 2.68 1.11
C HIS A 54 -18.95 3.73 1.94
N GLN A 55 -18.09 3.29 2.87
CA GLN A 55 -17.31 4.21 3.68
C GLN A 55 -16.34 5.03 2.83
N ILE A 56 -15.73 4.42 1.80
CA ILE A 56 -14.86 5.14 0.85
C ILE A 56 -15.63 6.30 0.20
N VAL A 57 -16.80 6.03 -0.38
CA VAL A 57 -17.62 7.06 -1.04
C VAL A 57 -18.12 8.11 -0.06
N THR A 58 -18.60 7.71 1.12
CA THR A 58 -19.13 8.65 2.13
C THR A 58 -18.02 9.53 2.71
N PHE A 59 -16.85 8.95 2.99
CA PHE A 59 -15.72 9.69 3.55
C PHE A 59 -15.11 10.65 2.51
N GLU A 60 -14.99 10.22 1.26
CA GLU A 60 -14.62 11.08 0.13
C GLU A 60 -15.55 12.31 0.04
N ALA A 61 -16.86 12.07 0.00
CA ALA A 61 -17.86 13.14 -0.05
C ALA A 61 -17.76 14.08 1.16
N TYR A 62 -17.54 13.54 2.36
CA TYR A 62 -17.33 14.33 3.58
C TYR A 62 -16.08 15.22 3.47
N LEU A 63 -14.93 14.69 3.04
CA LEU A 63 -13.70 15.45 2.87
C LEU A 63 -13.86 16.62 1.90
N ARG A 64 -14.66 16.45 0.83
CA ARG A 64 -14.96 17.55 -0.12
C ARG A 64 -15.69 18.72 0.55
N THR A 65 -16.51 18.47 1.57
CA THR A 65 -17.23 19.53 2.30
C THR A 65 -16.34 20.34 3.24
N LEU A 66 -15.19 19.78 3.63
CA LEU A 66 -14.26 20.43 4.54
C LEU A 66 -13.34 21.41 3.79
N PRO A 67 -12.93 22.52 4.42
CA PRO A 67 -11.87 23.36 3.88
C PRO A 67 -10.51 22.62 3.91
N PRO A 68 -9.55 22.97 3.04
CA PRO A 68 -8.28 22.24 2.94
C PRO A 68 -7.47 22.14 4.23
N ASP A 69 -7.54 23.14 5.11
CA ASP A 69 -6.84 23.16 6.40
C ASP A 69 -7.45 22.19 7.43
N GLU A 70 -8.64 21.66 7.17
CA GLU A 70 -9.30 20.63 8.00
C GLU A 70 -9.16 19.21 7.42
N ARG A 71 -8.59 19.04 6.23
CA ARG A 71 -8.35 17.73 5.58
C ARG A 71 -7.01 17.12 6.00
N GLN A 72 -6.64 17.29 7.26
CA GLN A 72 -5.32 16.91 7.78
C GLN A 72 -5.27 15.42 8.11
N VAL A 73 -5.26 14.57 7.07
CA VAL A 73 -5.11 13.12 7.21
C VAL A 73 -3.64 12.77 7.06
N ARG A 74 -3.01 12.30 8.15
CA ARG A 74 -1.60 11.88 8.20
C ARG A 74 -1.43 10.38 8.04
N HIS A 75 -2.37 9.61 8.58
CA HIS A 75 -2.34 8.16 8.58
C HIS A 75 -3.68 7.63 8.08
N ILE A 76 -3.67 6.84 7.02
CA ILE A 76 -4.89 6.26 6.48
C ILE A 76 -4.76 4.76 6.28
N PHE A 77 -5.80 4.04 6.70
CA PHE A 77 -6.06 2.67 6.29
C PHE A 77 -7.27 2.66 5.39
N ILE A 78 -7.14 2.05 4.21
CA ILE A 78 -8.21 1.89 3.26
C ILE A 78 -8.31 0.40 2.93
N SER A 79 -9.48 -0.18 3.14
CA SER A 79 -9.78 -1.52 2.63
C SER A 79 -11.01 -1.49 1.72
N SER A 80 -10.92 -2.11 0.54
CA SER A 80 -12.11 -2.34 -0.30
C SER A 80 -12.94 -3.53 0.18
N CYS A 81 -12.39 -4.37 1.04
CA CYS A 81 -13.09 -5.52 1.59
C CYS A 81 -14.12 -5.02 2.61
N PRO A 82 -15.40 -5.43 2.51
CA PRO A 82 -16.34 -5.14 3.57
C PRO A 82 -15.91 -5.86 4.85
N GLN A 83 -15.93 -5.16 5.99
CA GLN A 83 -15.90 -5.79 7.30
C GLN A 83 -17.19 -6.60 7.47
N THR A 84 -17.13 -7.89 7.16
CA THR A 84 -18.23 -8.80 7.50
C THR A 84 -18.10 -9.12 8.98
N LEU A 85 -18.74 -8.32 9.83
CA LEU A 85 -18.82 -8.58 11.28
C LEU A 85 -19.78 -9.73 11.60
N SER A 86 -20.61 -10.16 10.64
CA SER A 86 -21.55 -11.26 10.82
C SER A 86 -21.20 -12.42 9.87
N PRO A 87 -21.01 -13.64 10.38
CA PRO A 87 -20.88 -14.85 9.55
C PRO A 87 -22.15 -15.09 8.70
N ASP A 88 -23.28 -14.47 9.05
CA ASP A 88 -24.55 -14.57 8.33
C ASP A 88 -24.79 -13.40 7.36
N ALA A 89 -23.86 -12.43 7.26
CA ALA A 89 -24.04 -11.31 6.34
C ALA A 89 -24.03 -11.85 4.89
N PRO A 90 -25.08 -11.57 4.09
CA PRO A 90 -25.21 -12.14 2.76
C PRO A 90 -23.99 -11.77 1.91
N THR A 91 -23.35 -12.81 1.38
CA THR A 91 -22.16 -12.78 0.50
C THR A 91 -22.35 -11.87 -0.72
N ALA A 92 -23.58 -11.44 -1.00
CA ALA A 92 -23.96 -10.56 -2.09
C ALA A 92 -23.18 -9.24 -2.15
N HIS A 93 -22.87 -8.58 -1.02
CA HIS A 93 -22.09 -7.32 -1.05
C HIS A 93 -20.63 -7.53 -1.46
N THR A 94 -20.04 -8.68 -1.13
CA THR A 94 -18.70 -9.10 -1.58
C THR A 94 -18.65 -9.35 -3.10
N HIS A 95 -19.77 -9.67 -3.75
CA HIS A 95 -19.82 -9.91 -5.19
C HIS A 95 -19.91 -8.62 -6.02
N VAL A 96 -20.56 -7.57 -5.52
CA VAL A 96 -20.77 -6.33 -6.30
C VAL A 96 -19.45 -5.62 -6.63
N CYS A 97 -18.49 -5.62 -5.70
CA CYS A 97 -17.17 -5.01 -5.94
C CYS A 97 -16.25 -5.88 -6.81
N ARG A 98 -16.62 -7.13 -7.10
CA ARG A 98 -15.75 -8.06 -7.87
C ARG A 98 -15.99 -8.03 -9.37
N MET A 99 -17.04 -7.37 -9.86
CA MET A 99 -17.36 -7.36 -11.29
C MET A 99 -16.87 -6.06 -11.95
N PRO A 100 -15.87 -6.11 -12.86
CA PRO A 100 -15.28 -4.94 -13.54
C PRO A 100 -16.26 -4.10 -14.37
N ASN A 101 -17.50 -4.56 -14.54
CA ASN A 101 -18.51 -3.94 -15.39
C ASN A 101 -19.75 -3.45 -14.62
N SER A 102 -19.74 -3.51 -13.29
CA SER A 102 -20.84 -2.91 -12.51
C SER A 102 -20.64 -1.39 -12.42
N SER A 103 -21.73 -0.61 -12.50
CA SER A 103 -21.68 0.85 -12.30
C SER A 103 -21.08 1.23 -10.94
N GLY A 104 -21.31 0.40 -9.92
CA GLY A 104 -20.74 0.57 -8.58
C GLY A 104 -19.21 0.44 -8.54
N TYR A 105 -18.62 -0.42 -9.37
CA TYR A 105 -17.17 -0.62 -9.41
C TYR A 105 -16.41 0.65 -9.82
N TYR A 106 -16.82 1.28 -10.93
CA TYR A 106 -16.17 2.51 -11.41
C TYR A 106 -16.38 3.68 -10.44
N ALA A 107 -17.57 3.79 -9.84
CA ALA A 107 -17.82 4.81 -8.83
C ALA A 107 -16.90 4.68 -7.62
N VAL A 108 -16.61 3.45 -7.18
CA VAL A 108 -15.68 3.19 -6.07
C VAL A 108 -14.24 3.49 -6.45
N ILE A 109 -13.81 3.14 -7.67
CA ILE A 109 -12.46 3.48 -8.16
C ILE A 109 -12.27 4.99 -8.25
N GLU A 110 -13.28 5.71 -8.73
CA GLU A 110 -13.22 7.15 -8.86
C GLU A 110 -13.23 7.84 -7.49
N ALA A 111 -14.11 7.40 -6.58
CA ALA A 111 -14.11 7.87 -5.20
C ALA A 111 -12.77 7.59 -4.52
N TYR A 112 -12.17 6.43 -4.77
CA TYR A 112 -10.84 6.09 -4.24
C TYR A 112 -9.75 7.04 -4.76
N ARG A 113 -9.69 7.27 -6.09
CA ARG A 113 -8.73 8.22 -6.67
C ARG A 113 -8.91 9.61 -6.07
N SER A 114 -10.15 10.10 -6.03
CA SER A 114 -10.44 11.43 -5.52
C SER A 114 -10.14 11.57 -4.02
N LEU A 115 -10.44 10.54 -3.22
CA LEU A 115 -10.06 10.48 -1.82
C LEU A 115 -8.54 10.60 -1.65
N LEU A 116 -7.76 9.85 -2.43
CA LEU A 116 -6.31 9.95 -2.40
C LEU A 116 -5.80 11.33 -2.79
N GLU A 117 -6.39 11.99 -3.78
CA GLU A 117 -6.05 13.37 -4.16
C GLU A 117 -6.32 14.36 -3.02
N LEU A 118 -7.43 14.19 -2.29
CA LEU A 118 -7.81 15.07 -1.19
C LEU A 118 -6.86 14.98 0.00
N VAL A 119 -6.29 13.79 0.26
CA VAL A 119 -5.39 13.55 1.41
C VAL A 119 -3.91 13.60 1.03
N ALA A 120 -3.58 13.57 -0.27
CA ALA A 120 -2.19 13.50 -0.73
C ALA A 120 -1.24 14.56 -0.16
N PRO A 121 -1.65 15.83 0.00
CA PRO A 121 -0.76 16.87 0.53
C PRO A 121 -0.36 16.68 2.00
N THR A 122 -1.03 15.81 2.77
CA THR A 122 -0.79 15.66 4.21
C THR A 122 -0.42 14.24 4.62
N LEU A 123 -0.54 13.28 3.70
CA LEU A 123 -0.45 11.86 4.02
C LEU A 123 1.00 11.43 4.25
N LEU A 124 1.27 10.85 5.42
CA LEU A 124 2.57 10.34 5.85
C LEU A 124 2.64 8.82 5.78
N THR A 125 1.57 8.12 6.14
CA THR A 125 1.51 6.66 6.04
C THR A 125 0.19 6.21 5.43
N CYS A 126 0.27 5.23 4.54
CA CYS A 126 -0.89 4.66 3.87
C CYS A 126 -0.84 3.14 3.94
N TYR A 127 -1.89 2.53 4.48
CA TYR A 127 -2.16 1.10 4.35
C TYR A 127 -3.32 0.91 3.38
N PHE A 128 -3.09 0.15 2.32
CA PHE A 128 -4.08 -0.10 1.30
C PHE A 128 -4.29 -1.61 1.11
N SER A 129 -5.45 -2.10 1.54
CA SER A 129 -5.93 -3.47 1.30
C SER A 129 -6.94 -3.47 0.17
N HIS A 130 -6.70 -4.27 -0.87
CA HIS A 130 -7.60 -4.34 -2.01
C HIS A 130 -7.82 -5.77 -2.47
N SER A 131 -9.05 -6.12 -2.80
CA SER A 131 -9.36 -7.44 -3.38
C SER A 131 -9.40 -7.43 -4.91
N ILE A 132 -9.17 -6.28 -5.54
CA ILE A 132 -9.31 -6.08 -6.98
C ILE A 132 -7.92 -5.76 -7.55
N ALA A 133 -7.67 -6.15 -8.80
CA ALA A 133 -6.41 -5.84 -9.47
C ALA A 133 -6.25 -4.32 -9.65
N ARG A 134 -5.10 -3.80 -9.23
CA ARG A 134 -4.74 -2.39 -9.39
C ARG A 134 -4.31 -2.10 -10.83
N LEU A 135 -4.35 -0.83 -11.26
CA LEU A 135 -3.84 -0.41 -12.57
C LEU A 135 -2.36 0.01 -12.55
N SER A 136 -1.80 0.24 -11.36
CA SER A 136 -0.44 0.71 -11.13
C SER A 136 0.23 -0.09 -10.01
N HIS A 137 1.58 -0.16 -10.02
CA HIS A 137 2.34 -0.79 -8.95
C HIS A 137 2.20 -0.05 -7.62
N LEU A 138 2.21 1.28 -7.66
CA LEU A 138 2.01 2.16 -6.51
C LEU A 138 0.61 2.77 -6.54
N LEU A 139 0.38 3.82 -5.75
CA LEU A 139 -0.86 4.58 -5.74
C LEU A 139 -1.03 5.39 -7.05
N PRO A 140 -2.27 5.66 -7.49
CA PRO A 140 -2.54 6.39 -8.73
C PRO A 140 -2.33 7.91 -8.62
N VAL A 141 -1.90 8.42 -7.46
CA VAL A 141 -1.74 9.84 -7.13
C VAL A 141 -0.35 10.05 -6.53
N SER A 142 0.32 11.13 -6.90
CA SER A 142 1.61 11.53 -6.30
C SER A 142 1.42 11.96 -4.86
N MET A 143 2.31 11.51 -3.98
CA MET A 143 2.21 11.76 -2.54
C MET A 143 3.55 12.33 -2.05
N PRO A 144 3.68 13.67 -1.94
CA PRO A 144 4.97 14.32 -1.68
C PRO A 144 5.58 13.94 -0.33
N HIS A 145 4.75 13.71 0.69
CA HIS A 145 5.20 13.48 2.07
C HIS A 145 4.99 12.05 2.56
N LEU A 146 4.58 11.13 1.69
CA LEU A 146 4.32 9.75 2.07
C LEU A 146 5.63 9.03 2.38
N LYS A 147 5.81 8.60 3.63
CA LYS A 147 7.02 7.93 4.14
C LYS A 147 6.88 6.42 4.21
N SER A 148 5.68 5.92 4.46
CA SER A 148 5.41 4.48 4.55
C SER A 148 4.17 4.09 3.76
N LEU A 149 4.31 3.09 2.88
CA LEU A 149 3.23 2.57 2.07
C LEU A 149 3.16 1.04 2.19
N VAL A 150 1.99 0.54 2.56
CA VAL A 150 1.66 -0.89 2.56
C VAL A 150 0.59 -1.16 1.53
N LEU A 151 0.86 -2.08 0.61
CA LEU A 151 -0.03 -2.47 -0.48
C LEU A 151 -0.33 -3.96 -0.33
N HIS A 152 -1.51 -4.28 0.19
CA HIS A 152 -1.99 -5.64 0.37
C HIS A 152 -3.01 -6.01 -0.71
N GLY A 153 -2.81 -7.16 -1.36
CA GLY A 153 -3.72 -7.71 -2.36
C GLY A 153 -3.07 -7.98 -3.72
N PRO A 154 -3.86 -8.32 -4.75
CA PRO A 154 -3.32 -8.75 -6.03
C PRO A 154 -2.54 -7.62 -6.71
N LYS A 155 -1.45 -8.00 -7.38
CA LYS A 155 -0.73 -7.07 -8.28
C LYS A 155 -1.56 -6.80 -9.55
N PRO A 156 -1.29 -5.67 -10.24
CA PRO A 156 -1.86 -5.41 -11.56
C PRO A 156 -1.61 -6.58 -12.51
N THR A 157 -2.66 -7.05 -13.19
CA THR A 157 -2.52 -7.97 -14.32
C THR A 157 -1.90 -7.29 -15.54
N TRP A 158 -2.08 -5.96 -15.64
CA TRP A 158 -1.57 -5.09 -16.69
C TRP A 158 -1.09 -3.83 -15.99
N PHE A 159 0.11 -3.35 -16.30
CA PHE A 159 0.64 -2.13 -15.70
C PHE A 159 0.84 -1.07 -16.76
N VAL A 160 0.50 0.17 -16.40
CA VAL A 160 0.93 1.36 -17.10
C VAL A 160 2.03 1.98 -16.26
N ARG A 161 3.15 2.35 -16.90
CA ARG A 161 4.24 3.06 -16.24
C ARG A 161 3.68 4.28 -15.53
N SER A 162 3.89 4.36 -14.22
CA SER A 162 3.35 5.45 -13.42
C SER A 162 4.19 6.71 -13.62
N THR A 163 3.53 7.84 -13.86
CA THR A 163 4.16 9.17 -13.80
C THR A 163 4.20 9.72 -12.37
N GLN A 164 3.55 9.03 -11.43
CA GLN A 164 3.41 9.48 -10.05
C GLN A 164 4.70 9.37 -9.26
N ARG A 165 4.92 10.32 -8.35
CA ARG A 165 6.14 10.45 -7.55
C ARG A 165 5.84 10.36 -6.06
N PHE A 166 6.77 9.71 -5.36
CA PHE A 166 6.78 9.48 -3.93
C PHE A 166 8.17 9.82 -3.38
N PRO A 167 8.57 11.11 -3.43
CA PRO A 167 9.96 11.52 -3.21
C PRO A 167 10.45 11.28 -1.77
N GLU A 168 9.56 11.20 -0.78
CA GLU A 168 9.89 10.93 0.62
C GLU A 168 9.61 9.48 1.06
N LEU A 169 9.23 8.59 0.13
CA LEU A 169 8.84 7.22 0.50
C LEU A 169 10.06 6.40 0.90
N GLN A 170 10.16 6.08 2.19
CA GLN A 170 11.27 5.34 2.80
C GLN A 170 10.95 3.85 2.93
N ARG A 171 9.71 3.51 3.30
CA ARG A 171 9.27 2.13 3.56
C ARG A 171 8.17 1.73 2.61
N LEU A 172 8.39 0.65 1.87
CA LEU A 172 7.42 0.11 0.92
C LEU A 172 7.22 -1.38 1.15
N ILE A 173 5.99 -1.77 1.42
CA ILE A 173 5.60 -3.15 1.70
C ILE A 173 4.57 -3.58 0.66
N PHE A 174 4.89 -4.65 -0.06
CA PHE A 174 3.92 -5.37 -0.87
C PHE A 174 3.59 -6.69 -0.18
N ALA A 175 2.31 -6.97 0.02
CA ALA A 175 1.86 -8.21 0.65
C ALA A 175 0.65 -8.80 -0.09
N GLY A 176 0.45 -10.11 0.06
CA GLY A 176 -0.75 -10.78 -0.43
C GLY A 176 -0.88 -10.87 -1.96
N PHE A 177 0.24 -10.81 -2.71
CA PHE A 177 0.21 -10.94 -4.17
C PHE A 177 0.73 -12.31 -4.64
N CYS A 178 0.06 -12.85 -5.66
CA CYS A 178 0.35 -14.18 -6.23
C CYS A 178 1.42 -14.15 -7.32
N ASP A 179 1.56 -13.02 -8.02
CA ASP A 179 2.43 -12.89 -9.19
C ASP A 179 3.24 -11.60 -9.14
N TYR A 180 4.52 -11.70 -9.49
CA TYR A 180 5.40 -10.56 -9.67
C TYR A 180 5.54 -10.24 -11.17
N ALA A 181 5.09 -9.04 -11.56
CA ALA A 181 5.21 -8.53 -12.91
C ALA A 181 6.67 -8.14 -13.23
N PRO A 182 7.18 -8.48 -14.43
CA PRO A 182 8.51 -8.03 -14.87
C PRO A 182 8.60 -6.51 -14.85
N GLU A 183 9.81 -5.97 -14.60
CA GLU A 183 10.14 -4.54 -14.67
C GLU A 183 9.52 -3.68 -13.56
N SER A 184 8.82 -4.29 -12.61
CA SER A 184 8.15 -3.51 -11.56
C SER A 184 9.10 -2.80 -10.60
N ILE A 185 10.34 -3.30 -10.46
CA ILE A 185 11.36 -2.71 -9.58
C ILE A 185 11.93 -1.40 -10.15
N ASP A 186 12.10 -1.31 -11.47
CA ASP A 186 12.66 -0.13 -12.13
C ASP A 186 11.73 1.08 -12.06
N ASP A 187 10.47 0.86 -12.41
CA ASP A 187 9.43 1.88 -12.30
C ASP A 187 9.23 2.32 -10.85
N LEU A 188 9.43 1.40 -9.91
CA LEU A 188 9.38 1.68 -8.49
C LEU A 188 10.54 2.59 -8.08
N TRP A 189 11.78 2.32 -8.49
CA TRP A 189 12.92 3.21 -8.19
C TRP A 189 12.78 4.59 -8.80
N ALA A 190 12.24 4.68 -10.01
CA ALA A 190 11.94 5.96 -10.63
C ALA A 190 10.87 6.72 -9.83
N ALA A 191 9.78 6.05 -9.45
CA ALA A 191 8.67 6.67 -8.74
C ALA A 191 9.02 7.05 -7.29
N ALA A 192 9.83 6.24 -6.62
CA ALA A 192 10.15 6.34 -5.20
C ALA A 192 11.67 6.23 -4.95
N PRO A 193 12.45 7.27 -5.29
CA PRO A 193 13.91 7.22 -5.21
C PRO A 193 14.43 7.16 -3.77
N ALA A 194 13.66 7.61 -2.78
CA ALA A 194 14.05 7.64 -1.37
C ALA A 194 13.82 6.32 -0.60
N VAL A 195 13.40 5.24 -1.27
CA VAL A 195 13.11 3.97 -0.58
C VAL A 195 14.37 3.40 0.07
N GLU A 196 14.29 3.17 1.38
CA GLU A 196 15.34 2.56 2.20
C GLU A 196 15.04 1.09 2.50
N CYS A 197 13.75 0.77 2.66
CA CYS A 197 13.26 -0.56 3.03
C CYS A 197 12.17 -1.03 2.07
N LEU A 198 12.43 -2.12 1.34
CA LEU A 198 11.46 -2.80 0.48
C LEU A 198 11.13 -4.18 1.03
N TYR A 199 9.87 -4.42 1.34
CA TYR A 199 9.38 -5.72 1.79
C TYR A 199 8.45 -6.35 0.76
N LEU A 200 8.71 -7.59 0.37
CA LEU A 200 7.94 -8.34 -0.63
C LEU A 200 7.45 -9.66 0.00
N ALA A 201 6.18 -9.68 0.41
CA ALA A 201 5.47 -10.90 0.80
C ALA A 201 4.73 -11.50 -0.39
N LEU A 202 5.31 -12.56 -0.95
CA LEU A 202 4.83 -13.26 -2.14
C LEU A 202 4.16 -14.56 -1.76
N LYS A 203 3.00 -14.87 -2.35
CA LYS A 203 2.45 -16.24 -2.24
C LYS A 203 3.33 -17.25 -2.99
N TYR A 204 3.70 -16.90 -4.22
CA TYR A 204 4.58 -17.71 -5.06
C TYR A 204 5.65 -16.81 -5.69
N PRO A 205 6.95 -17.09 -5.49
CA PRO A 205 7.99 -16.27 -6.07
C PRO A 205 8.13 -16.63 -7.56
N THR A 206 8.31 -15.63 -8.42
CA THR A 206 8.43 -15.83 -9.87
C THR A 206 9.88 -15.69 -10.32
N ARG A 207 10.25 -16.33 -11.43
CA ARG A 207 11.56 -16.14 -12.07
C ARG A 207 11.85 -14.68 -12.43
N HIS A 208 10.81 -13.89 -12.69
CA HIS A 208 10.94 -12.48 -13.06
C HIS A 208 11.45 -11.64 -11.89
N LEU A 209 11.06 -11.97 -10.66
CA LEU A 209 11.58 -11.32 -9.45
C LEU A 209 13.10 -11.49 -9.33
N VAL A 210 13.59 -12.74 -9.47
CA VAL A 210 15.03 -13.04 -9.41
C VAL A 210 15.79 -12.28 -10.50
N THR A 211 15.26 -12.26 -11.73
CA THR A 211 15.91 -11.57 -12.85
C THR A 211 15.97 -10.06 -12.61
N ASP A 212 14.88 -9.44 -12.15
CA ASP A 212 14.83 -8.01 -11.88
C ASP A 212 15.76 -7.63 -10.71
N LEU A 213 15.70 -8.35 -9.59
CA LEU A 213 16.60 -8.13 -8.46
C LEU A 213 18.06 -8.28 -8.88
N ARG A 214 18.42 -9.36 -9.59
CA ARG A 214 19.79 -9.56 -10.07
C ARG A 214 20.25 -8.40 -10.95
N ALA A 215 19.38 -7.90 -11.83
CA ALA A 215 19.72 -6.81 -12.74
C ALA A 215 19.88 -5.47 -11.99
N SER A 216 18.97 -5.16 -11.05
CA SER A 216 19.05 -3.97 -10.21
C SER A 216 20.25 -3.98 -9.25
N LEU A 217 20.60 -5.16 -8.69
CA LEU A 217 21.72 -5.33 -7.74
C LEU A 217 23.09 -5.28 -8.44
N ARG A 218 23.27 -6.03 -9.54
CA ARG A 218 24.59 -6.22 -10.16
C ARG A 218 25.01 -5.10 -11.12
N ARG A 219 24.18 -4.07 -11.32
CA ARG A 219 24.37 -3.01 -12.35
C ARG A 219 24.75 -3.59 -13.73
N ARG A 220 24.30 -4.81 -14.05
CA ARG A 220 24.64 -5.49 -15.31
C ARG A 220 23.58 -5.17 -16.37
N PRO A 221 23.99 -4.97 -17.64
CA PRO A 221 23.05 -4.90 -18.76
C PRO A 221 22.20 -6.17 -18.82
N ARG A 222 20.90 -6.03 -19.14
CA ARG A 222 19.94 -7.14 -19.17
C ARG A 222 20.25 -8.11 -20.30
N ASP A 223 19.97 -9.40 -20.09
CA ASP A 223 19.99 -10.40 -21.17
C ASP A 223 18.94 -10.05 -22.24
N THR A 224 19.39 -9.99 -23.49
CA THR A 224 18.63 -9.55 -24.68
C THR A 224 17.34 -10.35 -24.92
N HIS A 225 17.22 -11.55 -24.36
CA HIS A 225 16.03 -12.38 -24.48
C HIS A 225 14.79 -11.79 -23.78
N SER A 226 14.99 -10.99 -22.73
CA SER A 226 13.89 -10.30 -22.03
C SER A 226 13.34 -9.10 -22.81
N LEU A 227 14.08 -8.56 -23.78
CA LEU A 227 13.66 -7.39 -24.56
C LEU A 227 12.63 -7.70 -25.65
N ARG A 228 12.44 -8.99 -26.01
CA ARG A 228 11.51 -9.39 -27.09
C ARG A 228 10.05 -9.04 -26.80
N TRP A 229 9.64 -8.97 -25.53
CA TRP A 229 8.27 -8.55 -25.19
C TRP A 229 8.07 -7.04 -25.40
N ARG A 230 9.08 -6.21 -25.08
CA ARG A 230 9.05 -4.75 -25.25
C ARG A 230 8.93 -4.33 -26.71
N VAL A 231 9.64 -5.01 -27.61
CA VAL A 231 9.56 -4.76 -29.06
C VAL A 231 8.15 -5.04 -29.59
N ARG A 232 7.45 -6.06 -29.06
CA ARG A 232 6.05 -6.33 -29.41
C ARG A 232 5.07 -5.30 -28.84
N ALA A 233 5.40 -4.68 -27.71
CA ALA A 233 4.60 -3.62 -27.09
C ALA A 233 4.82 -2.24 -27.71
N GLY A 234 5.65 -2.11 -28.77
CA GLY A 234 5.93 -0.82 -29.41
C GLY A 234 6.81 0.12 -28.60
N VAL A 235 7.49 -0.38 -27.56
CA VAL A 235 8.41 0.42 -26.73
C VAL A 235 9.79 0.42 -27.41
N SER A 236 10.01 1.38 -28.30
CA SER A 236 11.29 1.57 -29.00
C SER A 236 12.27 2.35 -28.12
N GLY A 237 13.04 1.65 -27.29
CA GLY A 237 14.14 2.24 -26.53
C GLY A 237 14.97 1.19 -25.81
N GLU A 238 16.29 1.21 -26.02
CA GLU A 238 17.27 0.53 -25.15
C GLU A 238 17.34 1.25 -23.80
N GLU A 239 16.25 1.26 -23.04
CA GLU A 239 16.27 1.75 -21.67
C GLU A 239 16.96 0.71 -20.79
N SER A 240 18.25 0.95 -20.53
CA SER A 240 18.99 0.29 -19.46
C SER A 240 18.22 0.45 -18.16
N LEU A 241 18.16 -0.63 -17.38
CA LEU A 241 17.45 -0.59 -16.12
C LEU A 241 18.06 0.45 -15.18
N SER A 242 17.21 1.15 -14.43
CA SER A 242 17.70 2.09 -13.42
C SER A 242 18.43 1.29 -12.34
N PRO A 243 19.70 1.60 -12.04
CA PRO A 243 20.41 0.92 -10.97
C PRO A 243 19.67 1.14 -9.65
N MET A 244 19.72 0.14 -8.77
CA MET A 244 19.10 0.27 -7.46
C MET A 244 19.63 1.51 -6.72
N PRO A 245 18.74 2.34 -6.12
CA PRO A 245 19.16 3.52 -5.39
C PRO A 245 20.16 3.16 -4.28
N GLY A 246 21.19 4.00 -4.09
CA GLY A 246 22.25 3.75 -3.12
C GLY A 246 21.79 3.78 -1.65
N ASN A 247 20.63 4.39 -1.39
CA ASN A 247 19.96 4.49 -0.10
C ASN A 247 19.12 3.26 0.25
N VAL A 248 18.93 2.29 -0.65
CA VAL A 248 18.28 1.03 -0.29
C VAL A 248 19.19 0.27 0.69
N GLN A 249 18.73 0.15 1.93
CA GLN A 249 19.44 -0.50 3.02
C GLN A 249 18.98 -1.95 3.22
N LEU A 250 17.70 -2.22 2.99
CA LEU A 250 17.10 -3.52 3.27
C LEU A 250 16.06 -3.90 2.21
N ILE A 251 16.21 -5.10 1.66
CA ILE A 251 15.21 -5.77 0.85
C ILE A 251 14.86 -7.07 1.55
N THR A 252 13.61 -7.19 1.98
CA THR A 252 13.13 -8.40 2.63
C THR A 252 12.18 -9.12 1.70
N ILE A 253 12.41 -10.41 1.49
CA ILE A 253 11.54 -11.27 0.70
C ILE A 253 10.99 -12.35 1.60
N GLN A 254 9.68 -12.32 1.81
CA GLN A 254 8.96 -13.37 2.48
C GLN A 254 8.28 -14.23 1.41
N VAL A 255 8.71 -15.49 1.34
CA VAL A 255 8.20 -16.46 0.36
C VAL A 255 7.10 -17.28 1.02
N GLY A 256 5.94 -17.40 0.36
CA GLY A 256 4.83 -18.20 0.83
C GLY A 256 5.13 -19.70 0.85
N GLU A 257 4.16 -20.48 1.32
CA GLU A 257 4.31 -21.94 1.43
C GLU A 257 4.58 -22.60 0.07
N ARG A 258 5.37 -23.67 0.11
CA ARG A 258 5.68 -24.49 -1.06
C ARG A 258 4.38 -25.09 -1.63
N PRO A 259 4.11 -24.96 -2.95
CA PRO A 259 3.00 -25.67 -3.59
C PRO A 259 3.11 -27.17 -3.34
N PRO A 260 1.99 -27.89 -3.10
CA PRO A 260 2.03 -29.28 -2.66
C PRO A 260 2.76 -30.18 -3.67
N HIS A 261 2.44 -30.08 -4.97
CA HIS A 261 3.03 -30.93 -6.02
C HIS A 261 3.10 -30.23 -7.39
N GLY A 262 3.83 -30.85 -8.33
CA GLY A 262 3.88 -30.48 -9.74
C GLY A 262 4.98 -29.47 -10.11
N ASP A 263 4.92 -28.99 -11.36
CA ASP A 263 5.92 -28.08 -11.93
C ASP A 263 6.07 -26.77 -11.13
N LEU A 264 4.99 -26.33 -10.49
CA LEU A 264 5.01 -25.14 -9.61
C LEU A 264 5.90 -25.34 -8.40
N ALA A 265 5.95 -26.55 -7.81
CA ALA A 265 6.83 -26.85 -6.69
C ALA A 265 8.31 -26.83 -7.11
N ILE A 266 8.62 -27.36 -8.29
CA ILE A 266 9.98 -27.33 -8.86
C ILE A 266 10.40 -25.88 -9.17
N CYS A 267 9.52 -25.12 -9.83
CA CYS A 267 9.74 -23.70 -10.11
C CYS A 267 9.97 -22.91 -8.81
N HIS A 268 9.14 -23.12 -7.80
CA HIS A 268 9.27 -22.49 -6.49
C HIS A 268 10.64 -22.78 -5.87
N MET A 269 11.08 -24.04 -5.83
CA MET A 269 12.39 -24.42 -5.27
C MET A 269 13.56 -23.81 -6.05
N ASN A 270 13.47 -23.76 -7.39
CA ASN A 270 14.50 -23.14 -8.22
C ASN A 270 14.60 -21.63 -7.98
N VAL A 271 13.45 -20.96 -7.86
CA VAL A 271 13.39 -19.52 -7.57
C VAL A 271 13.94 -19.24 -6.17
N LEU A 272 13.55 -20.02 -5.16
CA LEU A 272 14.05 -19.86 -3.79
C LEU A 272 15.57 -20.06 -3.72
N ARG A 273 16.11 -21.10 -4.37
CA ARG A 273 17.56 -21.30 -4.47
C ARG A 273 18.26 -20.11 -5.13
N ALA A 274 17.68 -19.57 -6.19
CA ALA A 274 18.26 -18.43 -6.90
C ALA A 274 18.17 -17.13 -6.08
N LEU A 275 17.11 -16.95 -5.28
CA LEU A 275 17.03 -15.86 -4.31
C LEU A 275 18.09 -16.02 -3.23
N GLN A 276 18.27 -17.23 -2.68
CA GLN A 276 19.29 -17.48 -1.65
C GLN A 276 20.69 -17.14 -2.15
N GLN A 277 21.02 -17.55 -3.37
CA GLN A 277 22.29 -17.17 -4.01
C GLN A 277 22.45 -15.65 -4.13
N LEU A 278 21.37 -14.91 -4.42
CA LEU A 278 21.43 -13.44 -4.46
C LEU A 278 21.61 -12.85 -3.06
N ALA A 279 20.99 -13.43 -2.03
CA ALA A 279 21.13 -13.00 -0.64
C ALA A 279 22.56 -13.24 -0.11
N ASP A 280 23.18 -14.35 -0.53
CA ASP A 280 24.58 -14.65 -0.22
C ASP A 280 25.55 -13.66 -0.92
N GLU A 281 25.14 -13.06 -2.04
CA GLU A 281 25.93 -12.08 -2.81
C GLU A 281 25.75 -10.63 -2.35
N ASP A 282 24.56 -10.26 -1.86
CA ASP A 282 24.25 -8.89 -1.42
C ASP A 282 23.61 -8.90 -0.02
N PRO A 283 24.30 -8.38 1.02
CA PRO A 283 23.84 -8.46 2.40
C PRO A 283 22.58 -7.64 2.69
N ARG A 284 22.16 -6.77 1.76
CA ARG A 284 20.91 -6.01 1.89
C ARG A 284 19.69 -6.89 1.62
N LEU A 285 19.86 -8.01 0.92
CA LEU A 285 18.79 -8.92 0.58
C LEU A 285 18.64 -9.99 1.66
N VAL A 286 17.53 -9.95 2.39
CA VAL A 286 17.17 -10.89 3.44
C VAL A 286 15.98 -11.73 2.98
N ILE A 287 16.09 -13.05 3.09
CA ILE A 287 15.00 -13.98 2.83
C ILE A 287 14.44 -14.43 4.17
N GLU A 288 13.16 -14.14 4.42
CA GLU A 288 12.47 -14.62 5.61
C GLU A 288 11.92 -16.02 5.40
N GLU A 289 11.81 -16.76 6.51
CA GLU A 289 11.13 -18.05 6.51
C GLU A 289 9.67 -17.91 6.03
N PRO A 290 9.14 -18.94 5.34
CA PRO A 290 7.74 -18.96 4.99
C PRO A 290 6.87 -18.83 6.23
N LYS A 291 6.03 -17.80 6.26
CA LYS A 291 4.88 -17.76 7.16
C LYS A 291 3.66 -18.11 6.32
N ALA A 292 2.67 -18.76 6.94
CA ALA A 292 1.36 -18.97 6.32
C ALA A 292 0.94 -17.65 5.67
N CYS A 293 0.64 -17.69 4.37
CA CYS A 293 0.31 -16.48 3.63
C CYS A 293 -0.80 -15.77 4.39
N ILE A 294 -0.51 -14.56 4.87
CA ILE A 294 -1.45 -13.81 5.69
C ILE A 294 -2.72 -13.67 4.85
N HIS A 295 -3.81 -14.31 5.28
CA HIS A 295 -5.06 -14.17 4.57
C HIS A 295 -5.49 -12.71 4.70
N HIS A 296 -6.18 -12.19 3.68
CA HIS A 296 -6.66 -10.79 3.68
C HIS A 296 -7.30 -10.37 5.01
N THR A 297 -7.96 -11.29 5.70
CA THR A 297 -8.64 -11.07 6.98
C THR A 297 -7.68 -10.86 8.16
N ASP A 298 -6.53 -11.52 8.15
CA ASP A 298 -5.65 -11.58 9.33
C ASP A 298 -4.80 -10.30 9.43
N THR A 299 -4.32 -9.77 8.29
CA THR A 299 -3.60 -8.49 8.24
C THR A 299 -4.46 -7.28 8.61
N GLU A 300 -5.75 -7.31 8.28
CA GLU A 300 -6.64 -6.19 8.59
C GLU A 300 -6.86 -6.09 10.11
N LEU A 301 -6.98 -7.25 10.78
CA LEU A 301 -7.12 -7.31 12.24
C LEU A 301 -5.83 -6.91 12.95
N ASP A 302 -4.66 -7.36 12.47
CA ASP A 302 -3.38 -6.97 13.06
C ASP A 302 -3.12 -5.46 12.93
N TRP A 303 -3.49 -4.84 11.80
CA TRP A 303 -3.35 -3.39 11.66
C TRP A 303 -4.30 -2.65 12.60
N LEU A 304 -5.57 -3.07 12.68
CA LEU A 304 -6.56 -2.50 13.61
C LEU A 304 -6.24 -2.74 15.09
N ALA A 305 -5.40 -3.73 15.41
CA ALA A 305 -4.99 -4.04 16.77
C ALA A 305 -3.71 -3.28 17.21
N ASN A 306 -2.85 -2.93 16.25
CA ASN A 306 -1.56 -2.27 16.52
C ASN A 306 -1.59 -0.74 16.30
N TYR A 307 -2.72 -0.19 15.84
CA TYR A 307 -2.99 1.24 15.67
C TYR A 307 -4.42 1.55 16.09
#